data_AF-A0AAE2Y9G3-F1
#
_entry.id   AF-A0AAE2Y9G3-F1
#
_cell.length_a   1.000
_cell.length_b   1.000
_cell.length_c   1.000
_cell.angle_alpha   90.00
_cell.angle_beta   90.00
_cell.angle_gamma   90.00
#
_symmetry.space_group_name_H-M   'P 1'
#
loop_
_entity.id
_entity.type
_entity.pdbx_description
1 polymer ?
#
loop_
_entity_poly.entity_id
_entity_poly.type
_entity_poly.pdbx_seq_one_letter_code
_entity_poly.pdbx_strand_id
1 'polypeptide(L)'
;MKKELGKRPEKGSNTDFLAQRNYSGNYIVSNYGCLASSSKSNSRVGTFTLNKVLLLLDKNDTKSLISIIDGEQDIGVISLIFDSLLWRDKKLLEGILRKVNLDELVRKIDREEDLNKINFLVSRVSWLGRETNCALFGKMGLSSIARKIDCEGNLDTVCDTLFNFYVCGEDAAKKLLEEISFETLLAKVANEQDSDKIAMLIYHIYLVCQEFSEKIAKIVRNKIKYEESLEKITELLFKIRLLKSKFEGKLHLLDMKKREQGQEDYGETCLNFLSQSIDTEMLHSIAKGIDLEDLATKINLEQNFQKIFELITEISKLSKETSIELLSKTSVEHLVLKYEKNLKPPV
;
A
#
# COMPACT_ATOMS: atom_id res chain seq x y z
N MET A 1 41.70 16.63 1.71
CA MET A 1 40.66 17.66 1.91
C MET A 1 39.33 16.96 2.22
N LYS A 2 38.88 17.00 3.47
CA LYS A 2 37.55 16.51 3.86
C LYS A 2 36.54 17.61 3.47
N LYS A 3 35.55 17.27 2.65
CA LYS A 3 34.41 18.17 2.36
C LYS A 3 33.54 18.24 3.60
N GLU A 4 33.47 19.39 4.23
CA GLU A 4 32.47 19.69 5.26
C GLU A 4 31.08 19.69 4.61
N LEU A 5 30.22 18.77 5.05
CA LEU A 5 28.80 18.81 4.74
C LEU A 5 28.17 19.92 5.60
N GLY A 6 27.67 20.96 4.94
CA GLY A 6 27.12 22.16 5.57
C GLY A 6 25.97 21.87 6.53
N LYS A 7 25.95 22.61 7.64
CA LYS A 7 24.87 22.60 8.64
C LYS A 7 23.55 23.03 8.01
N ARG A 8 22.46 22.42 8.50
CA ARG A 8 21.06 22.72 8.14
C ARG A 8 20.75 24.19 8.49
N PRO A 9 20.18 25.01 7.58
CA PRO A 9 19.81 26.38 7.92
C PRO A 9 18.55 26.38 8.78
N GLU A 10 18.55 27.18 9.85
CA GLU A 10 17.36 27.48 10.63
C GLU A 10 16.57 28.63 9.99
N LYS A 11 15.25 28.40 9.89
CA LYS A 11 14.13 29.32 9.61
C LYS A 11 14.42 30.65 8.89
N GLY A 12 13.83 30.76 7.70
CA GLY A 12 13.10 31.98 7.29
C GLY A 12 13.92 32.95 6.47
N SER A 13 14.25 32.59 5.23
CA SER A 13 14.79 33.53 4.25
C SER A 13 14.12 33.33 2.88
N ASN A 14 13.95 34.42 2.12
CA ASN A 14 13.41 34.40 0.75
C ASN A 14 14.13 33.43 -0.21
N THR A 15 15.32 32.96 0.16
CA THR A 15 16.08 31.92 -0.53
C THR A 15 15.45 30.53 -0.40
N ASP A 16 14.71 30.21 0.67
CA ASP A 16 13.95 28.96 0.82
C ASP A 16 12.81 28.88 -0.20
N PHE A 17 12.16 30.01 -0.47
CA PHE A 17 11.08 30.11 -1.47
C PHE A 17 11.61 29.92 -2.89
N LEU A 18 12.76 30.50 -3.23
CA LEU A 18 13.39 30.32 -4.55
C LEU A 18 13.93 28.90 -4.75
N ALA A 19 14.49 28.29 -3.70
CA ALA A 19 14.92 26.90 -3.74
C ALA A 19 13.74 25.94 -3.91
N GLN A 20 12.66 26.10 -3.13
CA GLN A 20 11.43 25.30 -3.30
C GLN A 20 10.76 25.54 -4.65
N ARG A 21 10.76 26.77 -5.19
CA ARG A 21 10.21 27.11 -6.51
C ARG A 21 11.00 26.49 -7.66
N ASN A 22 12.34 26.50 -7.56
CA ASN A 22 13.20 25.81 -8.53
C ASN A 22 13.11 24.28 -8.39
N TYR A 23 12.93 23.76 -7.16
CA TYR A 23 12.77 22.33 -6.92
C TYR A 23 11.43 21.80 -7.42
N SER A 24 10.32 22.49 -7.13
CA SER A 24 8.98 22.17 -7.62
C SER A 24 8.87 22.32 -9.14
N GLY A 25 9.43 23.37 -9.73
CA GLY A 25 9.52 23.53 -11.18
C GLY A 25 10.26 22.37 -11.85
N ASN A 26 11.43 21.99 -11.33
CA ASN A 26 12.22 20.89 -11.87
C ASN A 26 11.60 19.50 -11.59
N TYR A 27 10.92 19.32 -10.45
CA TYR A 27 10.24 18.07 -10.08
C TYR A 27 9.01 17.83 -10.95
N ILE A 28 8.22 18.88 -11.21
CA ILE A 28 7.05 18.83 -12.09
C ILE A 28 7.47 18.53 -13.53
N VAL A 29 8.54 19.18 -14.03
CA VAL A 29 9.09 18.94 -15.38
C VAL A 29 9.72 17.54 -15.49
N SER A 30 10.42 17.05 -14.45
CA SER A 30 11.04 15.72 -14.39
C SER A 30 10.01 14.58 -14.41
N ASN A 31 8.96 14.66 -13.57
CA ASN A 31 7.91 13.65 -13.56
C ASN A 31 7.08 13.65 -14.85
N TYR A 32 6.91 14.81 -15.49
CA TYR A 32 6.31 14.89 -16.82
C TYR A 32 7.19 14.32 -17.93
N GLY A 33 8.51 14.43 -17.82
CA GLY A 33 9.43 13.75 -18.75
C GLY A 33 9.19 12.24 -18.78
N CYS A 34 8.98 11.63 -17.60
CA CYS A 34 8.68 10.20 -17.47
C CYS A 34 7.26 9.81 -17.90
N LEU A 35 6.23 10.63 -17.65
CA LEU A 35 4.85 10.37 -18.08
C LEU A 35 4.61 10.68 -19.57
N ALA A 36 5.34 11.63 -20.15
CA ALA A 36 5.24 11.97 -21.57
C ALA A 36 5.90 10.91 -22.48
N SER A 37 6.86 10.13 -21.97
CA SER A 37 7.49 9.04 -22.72
C SER A 37 6.59 7.82 -22.93
N SER A 38 5.49 7.67 -22.19
CA SER A 38 4.61 6.48 -22.25
C SER A 38 3.31 6.67 -23.04
N SER A 39 2.93 7.89 -23.45
CA SER A 39 1.72 8.11 -24.27
C SER A 39 1.93 9.17 -25.38
N LYS A 40 1.86 8.74 -26.64
CA LYS A 40 2.21 9.57 -27.81
C LYS A 40 1.12 10.56 -28.26
N SER A 41 -0.08 10.55 -27.68
CA SER A 41 -1.21 11.41 -28.14
C SER A 41 -1.86 12.31 -27.07
N ASN A 42 -1.86 11.94 -25.78
CA ASN A 42 -2.49 12.74 -24.71
C ASN A 42 -1.53 13.70 -23.97
N SER A 43 -0.22 13.59 -24.18
CA SER A 43 0.78 14.36 -23.43
C SER A 43 0.75 15.88 -23.70
N ARG A 44 0.37 16.31 -24.91
CA ARG A 44 0.37 17.74 -25.27
C ARG A 44 -0.71 18.56 -24.54
N VAL A 45 -1.88 17.99 -24.30
CA VAL A 45 -2.99 18.68 -23.61
C VAL A 45 -2.66 18.82 -22.12
N GLY A 46 -2.12 17.77 -21.50
CA GLY A 46 -1.67 17.81 -20.10
C GLY A 46 -0.58 18.85 -19.85
N THR A 47 0.44 18.92 -20.70
CA THR A 47 1.53 19.92 -20.57
C THR A 47 1.03 21.36 -20.71
N PHE A 48 0.05 21.61 -21.59
CA PHE A 48 -0.53 22.94 -21.75
C PHE A 48 -1.36 23.36 -20.52
N THR A 49 -2.21 22.48 -20.00
CA THR A 49 -3.00 22.73 -18.79
C THR A 49 -2.11 22.96 -17.58
N LEU A 50 -1.03 22.20 -17.44
CA LEU A 50 -0.09 22.35 -16.32
C LEU A 50 0.69 23.66 -16.36
N ASN A 51 1.20 24.07 -17.53
CA ASN A 51 1.88 25.37 -17.67
C ASN A 51 0.93 26.52 -17.35
N LYS A 52 -0.34 26.42 -17.76
CA LYS A 52 -1.38 27.39 -17.40
C LYS A 52 -1.61 27.40 -15.88
N VAL A 53 -1.69 26.24 -15.24
CA VAL A 53 -1.85 26.10 -13.78
C VAL A 53 -0.68 26.71 -13.03
N LEU A 54 0.56 26.48 -13.46
CA LEU A 54 1.77 27.09 -12.87
C LEU A 54 1.76 28.62 -12.97
N LEU A 55 1.37 29.16 -14.13
CA LEU A 55 1.23 30.61 -14.32
C LEU A 55 0.13 31.21 -13.43
N LEU A 56 -1.00 30.52 -13.28
CA LEU A 56 -2.09 30.96 -12.40
C LEU A 56 -1.71 30.89 -10.93
N LEU A 57 -0.94 29.86 -10.56
CA LEU A 57 -0.39 29.72 -9.22
C LEU A 57 0.55 30.88 -8.87
N ASP A 58 1.43 31.27 -9.80
CA ASP A 58 2.31 32.42 -9.62
C ASP A 58 1.56 33.75 -9.47
N LYS A 59 0.36 33.84 -10.05
CA LYS A 59 -0.54 34.99 -9.90
C LYS A 59 -1.49 34.88 -8.71
N ASN A 60 -1.45 33.77 -7.95
CA ASN A 60 -2.42 33.44 -6.90
C ASN A 60 -3.90 33.51 -7.36
N ASP A 61 -4.17 33.22 -8.64
CA ASP A 61 -5.51 33.30 -9.21
C ASP A 61 -6.34 32.04 -8.90
N THR A 62 -6.83 31.97 -7.67
CA THR A 62 -7.62 30.83 -7.17
C THR A 62 -8.93 30.63 -7.91
N LYS A 63 -9.57 31.70 -8.40
CA LYS A 63 -10.85 31.60 -9.13
C LYS A 63 -10.66 30.88 -10.46
N SER A 64 -9.62 31.24 -11.21
CA SER A 64 -9.30 30.55 -12.46
C SER A 64 -8.90 29.10 -12.24
N LEU A 65 -8.16 28.80 -11.16
CA LEU A 65 -7.80 27.42 -10.81
C LEU A 65 -9.03 26.56 -10.50
N ILE A 66 -9.99 27.07 -9.72
CA ILE A 66 -11.26 26.39 -9.44
C ILE A 66 -12.02 26.12 -10.74
N SER A 67 -12.15 27.13 -11.61
CA SER A 67 -12.84 26.96 -12.90
C SER A 67 -12.17 25.92 -13.80
N ILE A 68 -10.83 25.78 -13.76
CA ILE A 68 -10.11 24.74 -14.50
C ILE A 68 -10.43 23.37 -13.92
N ILE A 69 -10.38 23.20 -12.60
CA ILE A 69 -10.68 21.92 -11.93
C ILE A 69 -12.13 21.50 -12.17
N ASP A 70 -13.08 22.43 -12.04
CA ASP A 70 -14.50 22.18 -12.28
C ASP A 70 -14.79 21.83 -13.75
N GLY A 71 -14.04 22.43 -14.69
CA GLY A 71 -14.20 22.17 -16.13
C GLY A 71 -13.50 20.89 -16.63
N GLU A 72 -12.37 20.52 -16.02
CA GLU A 72 -11.56 19.37 -16.43
C GLU A 72 -12.31 18.04 -16.21
N GLN A 73 -12.26 17.14 -17.18
CA GLN A 73 -12.94 15.85 -17.13
C GLN A 73 -11.99 14.70 -16.80
N ASP A 74 -10.70 14.81 -17.13
CA ASP A 74 -9.73 13.76 -16.88
C ASP A 74 -9.23 13.78 -15.42
N ILE A 75 -9.50 12.70 -14.67
CA ILE A 75 -9.09 12.55 -13.28
C ILE A 75 -7.57 12.58 -13.11
N GLY A 76 -6.80 12.07 -14.07
CA GLY A 76 -5.35 12.13 -14.06
C GLY A 76 -4.84 13.56 -14.15
N VAL A 77 -5.42 14.39 -15.01
CA VAL A 77 -5.08 15.82 -15.10
C VAL A 77 -5.43 16.55 -13.80
N ILE A 78 -6.62 16.33 -13.24
CA ILE A 78 -7.03 16.90 -11.94
C ILE A 78 -6.04 16.48 -10.85
N SER A 79 -5.63 15.21 -10.82
CA SER A 79 -4.67 14.69 -9.85
C SER A 79 -3.31 15.38 -9.95
N LEU A 80 -2.83 15.66 -11.16
CA LEU A 80 -1.57 16.38 -11.39
C LEU A 80 -1.66 17.85 -10.94
N ILE A 81 -2.82 18.48 -11.12
CA ILE A 81 -3.10 19.81 -10.58
C ILE A 81 -3.03 19.76 -9.06
N PHE A 82 -3.69 18.77 -8.43
CA PHE A 82 -3.69 18.62 -6.97
C PHE A 82 -2.29 18.34 -6.43
N ASP A 83 -1.51 17.49 -7.09
CA ASP A 83 -0.11 17.25 -6.72
C ASP A 83 0.70 18.55 -6.75
N SER A 84 0.58 19.32 -7.84
CA SER A 84 1.28 20.61 -8.00
C SER A 84 0.88 21.61 -6.91
N LEU A 85 -0.41 21.67 -6.56
CA LEU A 85 -0.92 22.51 -5.48
C LEU A 85 -0.42 22.05 -4.12
N LEU A 86 -0.45 20.74 -3.86
CA LEU A 86 0.00 20.13 -2.61
C LEU A 86 1.48 20.43 -2.33
N TRP A 87 2.34 20.28 -3.35
CA TRP A 87 3.77 20.58 -3.23
C TRP A 87 4.08 22.06 -3.04
N ARG A 88 3.22 22.94 -3.56
CA ARG A 88 3.41 24.39 -3.43
C ARG A 88 2.91 24.89 -2.09
N ASP A 89 1.66 24.60 -1.77
CA ASP A 89 0.98 25.05 -0.56
C ASP A 89 -0.24 24.16 -0.26
N LYS A 90 -0.08 23.27 0.72
CA LYS A 90 -1.16 22.41 1.22
C LYS A 90 -2.42 23.20 1.61
N LYS A 91 -2.29 24.35 2.27
CA LYS A 91 -3.45 25.16 2.72
C LYS A 91 -4.17 25.79 1.53
N LEU A 92 -3.43 26.14 0.48
CA LEU A 92 -4.01 26.62 -0.77
C LEU A 92 -4.88 25.53 -1.42
N LEU A 93 -4.38 24.29 -1.50
CA LEU A 93 -5.15 23.16 -2.04
C LEU A 93 -6.43 22.92 -1.22
N GLU A 94 -6.34 22.90 0.11
CA GLU A 94 -7.52 22.78 0.99
C GLU A 94 -8.52 23.91 0.76
N GLY A 95 -8.04 25.15 0.66
CA GLY A 95 -8.88 26.32 0.38
C GLY A 95 -9.55 26.29 -1.00
N ILE A 96 -8.89 25.69 -2.00
CA ILE A 96 -9.45 25.45 -3.33
C ILE A 96 -10.51 24.34 -3.26
N LEU A 97 -10.22 23.21 -2.62
CA LEU A 97 -11.13 22.08 -2.51
C LEU A 97 -12.44 22.42 -1.79
N ARG A 98 -12.41 23.34 -0.82
CA ARG A 98 -13.62 23.87 -0.16
C ARG A 98 -14.53 24.67 -1.10
N LYS A 99 -14.04 25.09 -2.27
CA LYS A 99 -14.76 25.94 -3.24
C LYS A 99 -15.07 25.23 -4.56
N VAL A 100 -14.38 24.14 -4.86
CA VAL A 100 -14.65 23.26 -6.01
C VAL A 100 -16.00 22.60 -5.84
N ASN A 101 -16.69 22.31 -6.95
CA ASN A 101 -17.91 21.54 -6.93
C ASN A 101 -17.61 20.06 -6.62
N LEU A 102 -17.58 19.72 -5.32
CA LEU A 102 -17.25 18.36 -4.87
C LEU A 102 -18.20 17.29 -5.43
N ASP A 103 -19.48 17.61 -5.64
CA ASP A 103 -20.45 16.65 -6.20
C ASP A 103 -20.13 16.34 -7.67
N GLU A 104 -19.65 17.33 -8.41
CA GLU A 104 -19.17 17.12 -9.78
C GLU A 104 -17.85 16.34 -9.79
N LEU A 105 -16.90 16.68 -8.90
CA LEU A 105 -15.63 15.96 -8.79
C LEU A 105 -15.85 14.48 -8.44
N VAL A 106 -16.73 14.18 -7.48
CA VAL A 106 -17.11 12.81 -7.15
C VAL A 106 -17.74 12.09 -8.33
N ARG A 107 -18.66 12.75 -9.06
CA ARG A 107 -19.25 12.16 -10.28
C ARG A 107 -18.20 11.85 -11.36
N LYS A 108 -17.15 12.66 -11.48
CA LYS A 108 -16.01 12.37 -12.38
C LYS A 108 -15.21 11.15 -11.90
N ILE A 109 -14.94 11.05 -10.58
CA ILE A 109 -14.25 9.90 -9.99
C ILE A 109 -15.07 8.61 -10.19
N ASP A 110 -16.38 8.68 -10.02
CA ASP A 110 -17.27 7.54 -10.20
C ASP A 110 -17.29 7.04 -11.65
N ARG A 111 -17.13 7.93 -12.63
CA ARG A 111 -17.06 7.60 -14.07
C ARG A 111 -15.68 7.15 -14.54
N GLU A 112 -14.60 7.51 -13.83
CA GLU A 112 -13.25 7.07 -14.19
C GLU A 112 -13.11 5.57 -13.93
N GLU A 113 -12.71 4.80 -14.95
CA GLU A 113 -12.55 3.35 -14.82
C GLU A 113 -11.09 2.97 -14.50
N ASP A 114 -10.12 3.86 -14.75
CA ASP A 114 -8.71 3.64 -14.43
C ASP A 114 -8.45 3.83 -12.91
N LEU A 115 -8.30 2.71 -12.21
CA LEU A 115 -8.03 2.70 -10.78
C LEU A 115 -6.72 3.39 -10.41
N ASN A 116 -5.70 3.40 -11.28
CA ASN A 116 -4.45 4.11 -11.00
C ASN A 116 -4.65 5.62 -10.96
N LYS A 117 -5.48 6.17 -11.85
CA LYS A 117 -5.82 7.61 -11.83
C LYS A 117 -6.61 7.97 -10.57
N ILE A 118 -7.58 7.15 -10.20
CA ILE A 118 -8.34 7.34 -8.95
C ILE A 118 -7.38 7.28 -7.76
N ASN A 119 -6.58 6.23 -7.67
CA ASN A 119 -5.61 6.02 -6.61
C ASN A 119 -4.62 7.19 -6.51
N PHE A 120 -4.17 7.73 -7.64
CA PHE A 120 -3.31 8.89 -7.67
C PHE A 120 -4.00 10.12 -7.05
N LEU A 121 -5.25 10.41 -7.43
CA LEU A 121 -6.04 11.48 -6.83
C LEU A 121 -6.21 11.29 -5.32
N VAL A 122 -6.66 10.09 -4.91
CA VAL A 122 -6.88 9.72 -3.50
C VAL A 122 -5.60 9.91 -2.71
N SER A 123 -4.46 9.49 -3.25
CA SER A 123 -3.15 9.66 -2.59
C SER A 123 -2.88 11.14 -2.27
N ARG A 124 -3.20 12.08 -3.19
CA ARG A 124 -2.96 13.52 -2.99
C ARG A 124 -3.91 14.13 -1.98
N VAL A 125 -5.19 13.78 -2.08
CA VAL A 125 -6.19 14.21 -1.11
C VAL A 125 -5.85 13.67 0.27
N SER A 126 -5.35 12.44 0.38
CA SER A 126 -5.02 11.83 1.68
C SER A 126 -4.09 12.70 2.52
N TRP A 127 -3.20 13.49 1.92
CA TRP A 127 -2.24 14.38 2.60
C TRP A 127 -2.85 15.64 3.20
N LEU A 128 -4.13 15.90 2.90
CA LEU A 128 -4.88 17.03 3.44
C LEU A 128 -5.41 16.75 4.85
N GLY A 129 -6.00 17.77 5.46
CA GLY A 129 -6.65 17.67 6.76
C GLY A 129 -7.88 16.75 6.74
N ARG A 130 -8.16 16.13 7.88
CA ARG A 130 -9.27 15.18 8.07
C ARG A 130 -10.62 15.71 7.57
N GLU A 131 -10.94 16.98 7.85
CA GLU A 131 -12.19 17.61 7.40
C GLU A 131 -12.35 17.55 5.88
N THR A 132 -11.28 17.84 5.14
CA THR A 132 -11.30 17.82 3.66
C THR A 132 -11.44 16.39 3.14
N ASN A 133 -10.73 15.43 3.76
CA ASN A 133 -10.87 14.02 3.42
C ASN A 133 -12.31 13.54 3.66
N CYS A 134 -12.86 13.79 4.85
CA CYS A 134 -14.23 13.39 5.18
C CYS A 134 -15.26 14.02 4.23
N ALA A 135 -15.08 15.28 3.82
CA ALA A 135 -15.98 15.95 2.89
C ALA A 135 -15.98 15.31 1.49
N LEU A 136 -14.80 14.91 0.97
CA LEU A 136 -14.70 14.25 -0.33
C LEU A 136 -15.15 12.78 -0.24
N PHE A 137 -14.55 12.00 0.65
CA PHE A 137 -14.78 10.56 0.75
C PHE A 137 -16.16 10.20 1.30
N GLY A 138 -16.76 11.08 2.12
CA GLY A 138 -18.13 10.91 2.60
C GLY A 138 -19.18 11.00 1.49
N LYS A 139 -18.81 11.54 0.32
CA LYS A 139 -19.68 11.63 -0.86
C LYS A 139 -19.38 10.57 -1.91
N MET A 140 -18.22 9.91 -1.86
CA MET A 140 -17.81 8.94 -2.87
C MET A 140 -18.63 7.65 -2.80
N GLY A 141 -19.01 7.13 -3.96
CA GLY A 141 -19.66 5.82 -4.08
C GLY A 141 -18.67 4.68 -3.88
N LEU A 142 -18.45 4.24 -2.62
CA LEU A 142 -17.49 3.19 -2.29
C LEU A 142 -17.74 1.88 -3.05
N SER A 143 -18.99 1.50 -3.31
CA SER A 143 -19.33 0.31 -4.11
C SER A 143 -18.82 0.40 -5.55
N SER A 144 -18.77 1.61 -6.14
CA SER A 144 -18.19 1.81 -7.49
C SER A 144 -16.67 1.60 -7.47
N ILE A 145 -15.99 2.09 -6.42
CA ILE A 145 -14.56 1.88 -6.23
C ILE A 145 -14.24 0.41 -5.94
N ALA A 146 -15.04 -0.24 -5.10
CA ALA A 146 -14.91 -1.67 -4.80
C ALA A 146 -15.01 -2.52 -6.07
N ARG A 147 -16.00 -2.26 -6.93
CA ARG A 147 -16.11 -2.92 -8.25
C ARG A 147 -14.85 -2.74 -9.09
N LYS A 148 -14.26 -1.55 -9.11
CA LYS A 148 -13.02 -1.28 -9.86
C LYS A 148 -11.83 -2.03 -9.28
N ILE A 149 -11.73 -2.12 -7.95
CA ILE A 149 -10.74 -2.96 -7.26
C ILE A 149 -10.94 -4.45 -7.62
N ASP A 150 -12.18 -4.92 -7.66
CA ASP A 150 -12.49 -6.30 -8.06
C ASP A 150 -12.06 -6.59 -9.50
N CYS A 151 -12.19 -5.61 -10.40
CA CYS A 151 -11.74 -5.73 -11.79
C CYS A 151 -10.22 -5.52 -11.98
N GLU A 152 -9.52 -4.87 -11.06
CA GLU A 152 -8.09 -4.55 -11.20
C GLU A 152 -7.21 -5.81 -11.11
N GLY A 153 -6.44 -6.10 -12.16
CA GLY A 153 -5.55 -7.26 -12.19
C GLY A 153 -4.24 -7.07 -11.42
N ASN A 154 -3.78 -5.82 -11.27
CA ASN A 154 -2.51 -5.51 -10.62
C ASN A 154 -2.67 -5.39 -9.10
N LEU A 155 -2.05 -6.32 -8.37
CA LEU A 155 -2.13 -6.35 -6.91
C LEU A 155 -1.49 -5.12 -6.24
N ASP A 156 -0.46 -4.51 -6.84
CA ASP A 156 0.16 -3.28 -6.30
C ASP A 156 -0.86 -2.13 -6.29
N THR A 157 -1.60 -1.96 -7.39
CA THR A 157 -2.65 -0.94 -7.50
C THR A 157 -3.75 -1.16 -6.47
N VAL A 158 -4.17 -2.41 -6.26
CA VAL A 158 -5.13 -2.77 -5.19
C VAL A 158 -4.58 -2.41 -3.81
N CYS A 159 -3.33 -2.80 -3.52
CA CYS A 159 -2.66 -2.52 -2.25
C CYS A 159 -2.58 -1.02 -1.98
N ASP A 160 -2.11 -0.24 -2.94
CA ASP A 160 -1.94 1.20 -2.81
C ASP A 160 -3.29 1.90 -2.64
N THR A 161 -4.33 1.43 -3.32
CA THR A 161 -5.69 1.95 -3.17
C THR A 161 -6.18 1.76 -1.73
N LEU A 162 -6.14 0.53 -1.21
CA LEU A 162 -6.55 0.25 0.18
C LEU A 162 -5.78 1.09 1.19
N PHE A 163 -4.46 1.22 1.01
CA PHE A 163 -3.63 2.04 1.87
C PHE A 163 -4.00 3.52 1.80
N ASN A 164 -4.17 4.09 0.60
CA ASN A 164 -4.50 5.49 0.45
C ASN A 164 -5.88 5.81 1.05
N PHE A 165 -6.86 4.91 0.93
CA PHE A 165 -8.14 5.04 1.63
C PHE A 165 -7.98 4.99 3.15
N TYR A 166 -7.16 4.08 3.68
CA TYR A 166 -6.86 4.03 5.12
C TYR A 166 -6.27 5.34 5.63
N VAL A 167 -5.32 5.90 4.86
CA VAL A 167 -4.68 7.17 5.16
C VAL A 167 -5.69 8.34 5.12
N CYS A 168 -6.69 8.28 4.24
CA CYS A 168 -7.78 9.26 4.19
C CYS A 168 -8.71 9.16 5.40
N GLY A 169 -8.94 7.94 5.89
CA GLY A 169 -9.68 7.67 7.12
C GLY A 169 -10.03 6.17 7.25
N GLU A 170 -9.82 5.63 8.45
CA GLU A 170 -10.06 4.22 8.76
C GLU A 170 -11.49 3.77 8.43
N ASP A 171 -12.51 4.55 8.80
CA ASP A 171 -13.92 4.22 8.53
C ASP A 171 -14.22 4.09 7.02
N ALA A 172 -13.61 4.94 6.19
CA ALA A 172 -13.82 4.89 4.75
C ALA A 172 -13.15 3.65 4.15
N ALA A 173 -11.97 3.31 4.63
CA ALA A 173 -11.26 2.10 4.21
C ALA A 173 -11.97 0.83 4.67
N LYS A 174 -12.49 0.79 5.91
CA LYS A 174 -13.25 -0.36 6.41
C LYS A 174 -14.50 -0.60 5.58
N LYS A 175 -15.29 0.45 5.32
CA LYS A 175 -16.46 0.36 4.43
C LYS A 175 -16.08 -0.08 3.02
N LEU A 176 -14.99 0.45 2.46
CA LEU A 176 -14.50 0.02 1.15
C LEU A 176 -14.13 -1.46 1.16
N LEU A 177 -13.44 -1.95 2.20
CA LEU A 177 -13.04 -3.34 2.35
C LEU A 177 -14.25 -4.28 2.51
N GLU A 178 -15.32 -3.83 3.16
CA GLU A 178 -16.59 -4.57 3.27
C GLU A 178 -17.31 -4.73 1.93
N GLU A 179 -17.15 -3.76 1.02
CA GLU A 179 -17.75 -3.76 -0.33
C GLU A 179 -16.94 -4.59 -1.35
N ILE A 180 -15.64 -4.81 -1.11
CA ILE A 180 -14.78 -5.60 -2.02
C ILE A 180 -15.13 -7.08 -1.93
N SER A 181 -15.24 -7.75 -3.07
CA SER A 181 -15.46 -9.20 -3.11
C SER A 181 -14.25 -9.95 -2.54
N PHE A 182 -14.47 -10.60 -1.40
CA PHE A 182 -13.42 -11.39 -0.76
C PHE A 182 -12.95 -12.58 -1.62
N GLU A 183 -13.86 -13.22 -2.36
CA GLU A 183 -13.50 -14.30 -3.29
C GLU A 183 -12.68 -13.78 -4.47
N THR A 184 -12.91 -12.53 -4.90
CA THR A 184 -12.07 -11.89 -5.92
C THR A 184 -10.67 -11.62 -5.39
N LEU A 185 -10.53 -11.11 -4.16
CA LEU A 185 -9.21 -10.94 -3.52
C LEU A 185 -8.48 -12.27 -3.38
N LEU A 186 -9.18 -13.34 -2.99
CA LEU A 186 -8.61 -14.69 -2.92
C LEU A 186 -8.07 -15.14 -4.28
N ALA A 187 -8.84 -14.95 -5.35
CA ALA A 187 -8.41 -15.29 -6.69
C ALA A 187 -7.18 -14.49 -7.14
N LYS A 188 -7.12 -13.18 -6.82
CA LYS A 188 -5.94 -12.35 -7.14
C LYS A 188 -4.69 -12.86 -6.42
N VAL A 189 -4.78 -13.18 -5.13
CA VAL A 189 -3.65 -13.69 -4.36
C VAL A 189 -3.22 -15.08 -4.84
N ALA A 190 -4.16 -15.95 -5.21
CA ALA A 190 -3.83 -17.27 -5.74
C ALA A 190 -2.97 -17.18 -7.00
N ASN A 191 -3.27 -16.22 -7.88
CA ASN A 191 -2.56 -15.99 -9.14
C ASN A 191 -1.25 -15.21 -8.98
N GLU A 192 -1.10 -14.39 -7.93
CA GLU A 192 0.11 -13.63 -7.66
C GLU A 192 1.26 -14.56 -7.22
N GLN A 193 2.46 -14.32 -7.76
CA GLN A 193 3.67 -15.09 -7.44
C GLN A 193 4.64 -14.29 -6.57
N ASP A 194 4.54 -12.97 -6.58
CA ASP A 194 5.37 -12.09 -5.76
C ASP A 194 4.86 -12.09 -4.31
N SER A 195 5.62 -12.76 -3.44
CA SER A 195 5.32 -12.88 -2.03
C SER A 195 5.41 -11.54 -1.27
N ASP A 196 6.16 -10.53 -1.78
CA ASP A 196 6.14 -9.19 -1.18
C ASP A 196 4.79 -8.51 -1.43
N LYS A 197 4.23 -8.64 -2.64
CA LYS A 197 2.90 -8.06 -2.96
C LYS A 197 1.79 -8.70 -2.16
N ILE A 198 1.81 -10.02 -2.00
CA ILE A 198 0.84 -10.75 -1.18
C ILE A 198 0.93 -10.30 0.28
N ALA A 199 2.15 -10.22 0.83
CA ALA A 199 2.37 -9.78 2.20
C ALA A 199 1.91 -8.32 2.40
N MET A 200 2.19 -7.44 1.43
CA MET A 200 1.71 -6.04 1.44
C MET A 200 0.18 -5.95 1.46
N LEU A 201 -0.52 -6.76 0.65
CA LEU A 201 -1.99 -6.79 0.65
C LEU A 201 -2.53 -7.22 2.02
N ILE A 202 -2.02 -8.33 2.54
CA ILE A 202 -2.39 -8.87 3.86
C ILE A 202 -2.25 -7.79 4.93
N TYR A 203 -1.13 -7.07 4.92
CA TYR A 203 -0.87 -6.00 5.85
C TYR A 203 -1.88 -4.85 5.73
N HIS A 204 -2.17 -4.36 4.51
CA HIS A 204 -3.13 -3.27 4.34
C HIS A 204 -4.55 -3.68 4.76
N ILE A 205 -4.97 -4.92 4.49
CA ILE A 205 -6.26 -5.44 4.98
C ILE A 205 -6.25 -5.47 6.52
N TYR A 206 -5.17 -5.94 7.14
CA TYR A 206 -5.05 -6.01 8.61
C TYR A 206 -5.10 -4.62 9.26
N LEU A 207 -4.43 -3.63 8.66
CA LEU A 207 -4.46 -2.24 9.13
C LEU A 207 -5.87 -1.64 9.09
N VAL A 208 -6.63 -1.96 8.04
CA VAL A 208 -7.97 -1.43 7.85
C VAL A 208 -8.97 -2.08 8.80
N CYS A 209 -8.86 -3.40 9.00
CA CYS A 209 -9.79 -4.12 9.86
C CYS A 209 -9.16 -5.38 10.44
N GLN A 210 -8.77 -5.34 11.71
CA GLN A 210 -8.26 -6.52 12.41
C GLN A 210 -9.29 -7.66 12.49
N GLU A 211 -10.59 -7.34 12.51
CA GLU A 211 -11.70 -8.30 12.49
C GLU A 211 -11.70 -9.17 11.21
N PHE A 212 -10.97 -8.76 10.17
CA PHE A 212 -10.75 -9.55 8.96
C PHE A 212 -9.57 -10.54 9.11
N SER A 213 -9.04 -10.76 10.32
CA SER A 213 -7.95 -11.71 10.60
C SER A 213 -8.21 -13.10 10.04
N GLU A 214 -9.43 -13.64 10.20
CA GLU A 214 -9.78 -14.97 9.68
C GLU A 214 -9.82 -14.99 8.14
N LYS A 215 -10.28 -13.90 7.53
CA LYS A 215 -10.28 -13.71 6.07
C LYS A 215 -8.83 -13.65 5.55
N ILE A 216 -7.96 -12.90 6.22
CA ILE A 216 -6.52 -12.86 5.92
C ILE A 216 -5.89 -14.25 6.08
N ALA A 217 -6.20 -14.95 7.17
CA ALA A 217 -5.69 -16.30 7.39
C ALA A 217 -6.16 -17.25 6.29
N LYS A 218 -7.41 -17.13 5.81
CA LYS A 218 -7.90 -17.91 4.67
C LYS A 218 -7.14 -17.58 3.37
N ILE A 219 -6.80 -16.32 3.11
CA ILE A 219 -5.95 -15.92 1.97
C ILE A 219 -4.60 -16.65 2.02
N VAL A 220 -3.91 -16.58 3.16
CA VAL A 220 -2.58 -17.20 3.33
C VAL A 220 -2.65 -18.71 3.19
N ARG A 221 -3.60 -19.36 3.86
CA ARG A 221 -3.79 -20.82 3.80
C ARG A 221 -4.06 -21.31 2.38
N ASN A 222 -4.91 -20.61 1.64
CA ASN A 222 -5.17 -20.95 0.24
C ASN A 222 -3.90 -20.81 -0.61
N LYS A 223 -3.09 -19.76 -0.40
CA LYS A 223 -1.82 -19.61 -1.12
C LYS A 223 -0.85 -20.74 -0.81
N ILE A 224 -0.71 -21.13 0.46
CA ILE A 224 0.15 -22.27 0.86
C ILE A 224 -0.33 -23.58 0.24
N LYS A 225 -1.65 -23.82 0.26
CA LYS A 225 -2.26 -25.04 -0.30
C LYS A 225 -1.93 -25.21 -1.78
N TYR A 226 -2.08 -24.16 -2.58
CA TYR A 226 -1.87 -24.24 -4.04
C TYR A 226 -0.43 -23.96 -4.48
N GLU A 227 0.45 -23.52 -3.58
CA GLU A 227 1.87 -23.34 -3.90
C GLU A 227 2.61 -24.68 -3.81
N GLU A 228 3.28 -25.06 -4.90
CA GLU A 228 4.06 -26.29 -4.99
C GLU A 228 5.48 -26.10 -4.46
N SER A 229 6.02 -24.88 -4.53
CA SER A 229 7.38 -24.58 -4.10
C SER A 229 7.46 -24.32 -2.61
N LEU A 230 8.18 -25.20 -1.87
CA LEU A 230 8.46 -24.98 -0.45
C LEU A 230 9.25 -23.69 -0.19
N GLU A 231 10.09 -23.28 -1.14
CA GLU A 231 10.85 -22.02 -1.05
C GLU A 231 9.91 -20.82 -1.05
N LYS A 232 8.93 -20.77 -1.96
CA LYS A 232 7.93 -19.69 -2.00
C LYS A 232 7.01 -19.69 -0.78
N ILE A 233 6.62 -20.88 -0.29
CA ILE A 233 5.86 -20.99 0.98
C ILE A 233 6.67 -20.40 2.13
N THR A 234 7.93 -20.81 2.25
CA THR A 234 8.85 -20.34 3.30
C THR A 234 9.03 -18.82 3.22
N GLU A 235 9.27 -18.30 2.02
CA GLU A 235 9.43 -16.88 1.77
C GLU A 235 8.17 -16.09 2.15
N LEU A 236 6.98 -16.57 1.78
CA LEU A 236 5.72 -15.95 2.15
C LEU A 236 5.52 -15.90 3.66
N LEU A 237 5.72 -17.02 4.37
CA LEU A 237 5.58 -17.10 5.83
C LEU A 237 6.60 -16.17 6.51
N PHE A 238 7.84 -16.16 6.02
CA PHE A 238 8.88 -15.25 6.50
C PHE A 238 8.48 -13.79 6.31
N LYS A 239 8.00 -13.41 5.12
CA LYS A 239 7.55 -12.04 4.82
C LYS A 239 6.36 -11.63 5.70
N ILE A 240 5.38 -12.51 5.88
CA ILE A 240 4.23 -12.28 6.77
C ILE A 240 4.70 -12.05 8.21
N ARG A 241 5.62 -12.87 8.72
CA ARG A 241 6.21 -12.68 10.05
C ARG A 241 6.98 -11.36 10.16
N LEU A 242 7.68 -10.95 9.11
CA LEU A 242 8.43 -9.70 9.05
C LEU A 242 7.58 -8.46 8.82
N LEU A 243 6.28 -8.59 8.49
CA LEU A 243 5.35 -7.46 8.35
C LEU A 243 5.33 -6.57 9.61
N LYS A 244 5.70 -7.10 10.78
CA LYS A 244 5.87 -6.25 11.98
C LYS A 244 7.04 -5.27 11.81
N SER A 245 8.22 -5.77 11.46
CA SER A 245 9.49 -5.01 11.43
C SER A 245 9.64 -4.04 10.25
N LYS A 246 9.25 -4.45 9.03
CA LYS A 246 9.38 -3.57 7.84
C LYS A 246 8.47 -2.34 7.91
N PHE A 247 7.43 -2.37 8.73
CA PHE A 247 6.38 -1.38 8.72
C PHE A 247 6.44 -0.38 9.86
N GLU A 248 7.28 -0.58 10.88
CA GLU A 248 7.63 0.47 11.85
C GLU A 248 8.05 1.78 11.13
N GLY A 249 8.71 1.67 9.96
CA GLY A 249 9.05 2.82 9.13
C GLY A 249 7.87 3.50 8.41
N LYS A 250 6.93 2.74 7.83
CA LYS A 250 5.70 3.30 7.21
C LYS A 250 4.74 3.86 8.27
N LEU A 251 4.68 3.22 9.43
CA LEU A 251 3.94 3.68 10.60
C LEU A 251 4.51 4.98 11.15
N HIS A 252 5.83 5.16 11.12
CA HIS A 252 6.43 6.45 11.48
C HIS A 252 5.95 7.58 10.57
N LEU A 253 5.80 7.35 9.26
CA LEU A 253 5.25 8.34 8.33
C LEU A 253 3.77 8.64 8.62
N LEU A 254 2.97 7.62 8.96
CA LEU A 254 1.58 7.79 9.38
C LEU A 254 1.47 8.60 10.69
N ASP A 255 2.33 8.31 11.66
CA ASP A 255 2.39 9.04 12.94
C ASP A 255 2.80 10.51 12.72
N MET A 256 3.83 10.77 11.91
CA MET A 256 4.20 12.14 11.51
C MET A 256 3.01 12.89 10.91
N LYS A 257 2.26 12.23 10.02
CA LYS A 257 1.08 12.82 9.39
C LYS A 257 -0.06 13.10 10.38
N LYS A 258 -0.34 12.19 11.32
CA LYS A 258 -1.37 12.40 12.35
C LYS A 258 -1.03 13.58 13.27
N ARG A 259 0.26 13.72 13.63
CA ARG A 259 0.76 14.89 14.38
C ARG A 259 0.59 16.19 13.57
N GLU A 260 0.91 16.18 12.28
CA GLU A 260 0.69 17.33 11.40
C GLU A 260 -0.80 17.70 11.24
N GLN A 261 -1.71 16.75 11.38
CA GLN A 261 -3.16 16.97 11.35
C GLN A 261 -3.74 17.46 12.70
N GLY A 262 -2.90 17.71 13.71
CA GLY A 262 -3.34 18.23 15.01
C GLY A 262 -4.09 17.20 15.87
N GLN A 263 -3.90 15.90 15.62
CA GLN A 263 -4.41 14.83 16.48
C GLN A 263 -3.42 14.58 17.64
N GLU A 264 -3.32 15.53 18.58
CA GLU A 264 -2.38 15.44 19.71
C GLU A 264 -2.69 14.26 20.67
N ASP A 265 -3.95 13.78 20.71
CA ASP A 265 -4.40 12.72 21.63
C ASP A 265 -4.26 11.29 21.07
N TYR A 266 -3.72 11.14 19.86
CA TYR A 266 -3.55 9.82 19.22
C TYR A 266 -2.14 9.24 19.34
N GLY A 267 -1.13 10.02 19.72
CA GLY A 267 0.26 9.57 19.74
C GLY A 267 0.50 8.38 20.68
N GLU A 268 -0.14 8.39 21.85
CA GLU A 268 0.01 7.34 22.86
C GLU A 268 -0.89 6.13 22.55
N THR A 269 -2.12 6.35 22.06
CA THR A 269 -3.04 5.27 21.69
C THR A 269 -2.60 4.55 20.42
N CYS A 270 -2.08 5.24 19.40
CA CYS A 270 -1.57 4.59 18.19
C CYS A 270 -0.28 3.81 18.50
N LEU A 271 0.68 4.36 19.24
CA LEU A 271 1.87 3.59 19.61
C LEU A 271 1.52 2.38 20.51
N ASN A 272 0.53 2.48 21.40
CA ASN A 272 0.05 1.35 22.19
C ASN A 272 -0.73 0.32 21.35
N PHE A 273 -1.58 0.76 20.40
CA PHE A 273 -2.29 -0.08 19.43
C PHE A 273 -1.35 -0.71 18.39
N LEU A 274 -0.18 -0.12 18.16
CA LEU A 274 0.88 -0.62 17.27
C LEU A 274 1.92 -1.46 18.02
N SER A 275 2.04 -1.28 19.35
CA SER A 275 2.78 -2.19 20.23
C SER A 275 2.04 -3.52 20.41
N GLN A 276 0.73 -3.52 20.21
CA GLN A 276 -0.05 -4.71 19.89
C GLN A 276 0.36 -5.16 18.49
N SER A 277 1.34 -6.05 18.48
CA SER A 277 1.85 -6.81 17.34
C SER A 277 0.75 -7.13 16.33
N ILE A 278 1.11 -7.23 15.03
CA ILE A 278 0.40 -8.14 14.12
C ILE A 278 0.09 -9.38 14.92
N ASP A 279 -1.20 -9.60 15.12
CA ASP A 279 -1.65 -10.35 16.26
C ASP A 279 -0.97 -11.71 16.25
N THR A 280 -0.33 -12.06 17.37
CA THR A 280 0.09 -13.45 17.57
C THR A 280 -1.07 -14.39 17.29
N GLU A 281 -2.31 -13.94 17.53
CA GLU A 281 -3.54 -14.61 17.14
C GLU A 281 -3.70 -14.79 15.63
N MET A 282 -3.41 -13.77 14.80
CA MET A 282 -3.48 -13.89 13.34
C MET A 282 -2.44 -14.89 12.82
N LEU A 283 -1.20 -14.79 13.29
CA LEU A 283 -0.13 -15.74 12.93
C LEU A 283 -0.46 -17.16 13.39
N HIS A 284 -1.06 -17.30 14.57
CA HIS A 284 -1.53 -18.57 15.11
C HIS A 284 -2.72 -19.13 14.33
N SER A 285 -3.69 -18.30 13.92
CA SER A 285 -4.83 -18.69 13.08
C SER A 285 -4.35 -19.19 11.71
N ILE A 286 -3.38 -18.49 11.10
CA ILE A 286 -2.71 -18.96 9.89
C ILE A 286 -2.14 -20.35 10.11
N ALA A 287 -1.29 -20.53 11.13
CA ALA A 287 -0.61 -21.80 11.40
C ALA A 287 -1.58 -22.95 11.66
N LYS A 288 -2.61 -22.72 12.50
CA LYS A 288 -3.59 -23.73 12.89
C LYS A 288 -4.42 -24.26 11.72
N GLY A 289 -4.63 -23.45 10.69
CA GLY A 289 -5.42 -23.86 9.52
C GLY A 289 -4.60 -24.33 8.32
N ILE A 290 -3.27 -24.47 8.44
CA ILE A 290 -2.46 -25.08 7.38
C ILE A 290 -2.85 -26.56 7.24
N ASP A 291 -3.05 -27.02 6.01
CA ASP A 291 -3.24 -28.44 5.72
C ASP A 291 -1.91 -29.18 5.89
N LEU A 292 -1.72 -29.78 7.06
CA LEU A 292 -0.46 -30.42 7.44
C LEU A 292 -0.18 -31.71 6.66
N GLU A 293 -1.20 -32.40 6.15
CA GLU A 293 -1.01 -33.61 5.35
C GLU A 293 -0.47 -33.27 3.95
N ASP A 294 -1.06 -32.25 3.31
CA ASP A 294 -0.56 -31.72 2.05
C ASP A 294 0.87 -31.19 2.21
N LEU A 295 1.12 -30.41 3.26
CA LEU A 295 2.45 -29.85 3.51
C LEU A 295 3.49 -30.93 3.83
N ALA A 296 3.14 -31.95 4.63
CA ALA A 296 4.02 -33.09 4.90
C ALA A 296 4.34 -33.86 3.60
N THR A 297 3.36 -34.00 2.71
CA THR A 297 3.57 -34.61 1.39
C THR A 297 4.58 -33.81 0.57
N LYS A 298 4.45 -32.46 0.53
CA LYS A 298 5.42 -31.58 -0.15
C LYS A 298 6.82 -31.70 0.44
N ILE A 299 6.95 -31.77 1.77
CA ILE A 299 8.23 -31.99 2.47
C ILE A 299 8.85 -33.35 2.10
N ASN A 300 8.04 -34.41 2.04
CA ASN A 300 8.51 -35.74 1.66
C ASN A 300 9.01 -35.77 0.20
N LEU A 301 8.48 -34.91 -0.68
CA LEU A 301 8.94 -34.82 -2.07
C LEU A 301 10.20 -33.94 -2.24
N GLU A 302 10.39 -32.89 -1.43
CA GLU A 302 11.53 -31.97 -1.52
C GLU A 302 12.87 -32.65 -1.21
N GLN A 303 13.85 -32.58 -2.10
CA GLN A 303 15.16 -33.22 -1.90
C GLN A 303 16.14 -32.34 -1.10
N ASN A 304 15.94 -31.02 -1.12
CA ASN A 304 16.80 -30.07 -0.45
C ASN A 304 16.44 -29.97 1.05
N PHE A 305 17.25 -30.61 1.89
CA PHE A 305 17.08 -30.58 3.35
C PHE A 305 17.11 -29.17 3.93
N GLN A 306 17.92 -28.26 3.38
CA GLN A 306 18.00 -26.88 3.87
C GLN A 306 16.65 -26.17 3.72
N LYS A 307 15.97 -26.34 2.57
CA LYS A 307 14.63 -25.77 2.34
C LYS A 307 13.59 -26.33 3.31
N ILE A 308 13.64 -27.63 3.59
CA ILE A 308 12.77 -28.27 4.58
C ILE A 308 13.01 -27.69 5.97
N PHE A 309 14.27 -27.58 6.38
CA PHE A 309 14.64 -27.07 7.69
C PHE A 309 14.22 -25.60 7.88
N GLU A 310 14.41 -24.77 6.85
CA GLU A 310 13.96 -23.37 6.85
C GLU A 310 12.44 -23.25 6.98
N LEU A 311 11.68 -24.05 6.22
CA LEU A 311 10.22 -24.10 6.31
C LEU A 311 9.74 -24.46 7.72
N ILE A 312 10.27 -25.55 8.29
CA ILE A 312 9.91 -26.00 9.65
C ILE A 312 10.26 -24.92 10.67
N THR A 313 11.41 -24.26 10.49
CA THR A 313 11.85 -23.16 11.34
C THR A 313 10.85 -21.99 11.27
N GLU A 314 10.41 -21.58 10.08
CA GLU A 314 9.41 -20.51 9.95
C GLU A 314 8.05 -20.90 10.54
N ILE A 315 7.59 -22.14 10.34
CA ILE A 315 6.35 -22.62 10.97
C ILE A 315 6.47 -22.64 12.49
N SER A 316 7.60 -23.09 13.05
CA SER A 316 7.82 -23.11 14.50
C SER A 316 7.81 -21.72 15.13
N LYS A 317 8.17 -20.68 14.36
CA LYS A 317 8.09 -19.28 14.79
C LYS A 317 6.64 -18.75 14.78
N LEU A 318 5.74 -19.39 14.02
CA LEU A 318 4.31 -19.07 14.00
C LEU A 318 3.54 -19.88 15.06
N SER A 319 3.79 -21.19 15.16
CA SER A 319 3.29 -22.07 16.21
C SER A 319 4.19 -23.29 16.37
N LYS A 320 4.67 -23.50 17.61
CA LYS A 320 5.47 -24.68 17.97
C LYS A 320 4.64 -25.95 17.85
N GLU A 321 3.37 -25.90 18.28
CA GLU A 321 2.43 -27.01 18.25
C GLU A 321 2.21 -27.48 16.81
N THR A 322 1.92 -26.56 15.89
CA THR A 322 1.78 -26.87 14.45
C THR A 322 3.05 -27.48 13.88
N SER A 323 4.24 -26.98 14.27
CA SER A 323 5.51 -27.56 13.78
C SER A 323 5.75 -28.98 14.29
N ILE A 324 5.37 -29.29 15.53
CA ILE A 324 5.48 -30.64 16.11
C ILE A 324 4.52 -31.59 15.41
N GLU A 325 3.28 -31.14 15.15
CA GLU A 325 2.29 -31.93 14.42
C GLU A 325 2.71 -32.17 12.95
N LEU A 326 3.29 -31.17 12.28
CA LEU A 326 3.84 -31.34 10.94
C LEU A 326 4.98 -32.37 10.93
N LEU A 327 5.87 -32.32 11.91
CA LEU A 327 6.98 -33.26 12.04
C LEU A 327 6.50 -34.69 12.28
N SER A 328 5.42 -34.89 13.05
CA SER A 328 4.86 -36.24 13.29
C SER A 328 4.21 -36.86 12.05
N LYS A 329 3.78 -36.02 11.10
CA LYS A 329 3.25 -36.42 9.78
C LYS A 329 4.34 -36.57 8.71
N THR A 330 5.56 -36.12 8.99
CA THR A 330 6.69 -36.20 8.07
C THR A 330 7.49 -37.48 8.31
N SER A 331 8.00 -38.13 7.25
CA SER A 331 8.81 -39.33 7.41
C SER A 331 10.22 -38.97 7.95
N VAL A 332 10.44 -39.17 9.25
CA VAL A 332 11.73 -38.89 9.90
C VAL A 332 12.87 -39.68 9.25
N GLU A 333 12.65 -40.95 8.91
CA GLU A 333 13.64 -41.79 8.20
C GLU A 333 14.03 -41.16 6.86
N HIS A 334 13.05 -40.63 6.12
CA HIS A 334 13.29 -39.99 4.84
C HIS A 334 14.05 -38.66 4.98
N LEU A 335 13.78 -37.88 6.04
CA LEU A 335 14.53 -36.66 6.35
C LEU A 335 15.99 -36.95 6.70
N VAL A 336 16.24 -37.99 7.51
CA VAL A 336 17.61 -38.40 7.89
C VAL A 336 18.40 -38.81 6.65
N LEU A 337 17.81 -39.63 5.77
CA LEU A 337 18.47 -40.04 4.52
C LEU A 337 18.79 -38.86 3.60
N LYS A 338 17.92 -37.85 3.51
CA LYS A 338 18.18 -36.61 2.74
C LYS A 338 19.33 -35.80 3.34
N TYR A 339 19.36 -35.68 4.66
CA TYR A 339 20.43 -34.99 5.36
C TYR A 339 21.80 -35.65 5.12
N GLU A 340 21.88 -36.98 5.26
CA GLU A 340 23.12 -37.74 5.03
C GLU A 340 23.64 -37.62 3.58
N LYS A 341 22.73 -37.56 2.59
CA LYS A 341 23.09 -37.36 1.18
C LYS A 341 23.70 -35.98 0.95
N ASN A 342 23.19 -34.93 1.59
CA ASN A 342 23.69 -33.56 1.43
C ASN A 342 25.04 -33.32 2.13
N LEU A 343 25.43 -34.15 3.09
CA LEU A 343 26.73 -34.07 3.76
C LEU A 343 27.90 -34.64 2.94
N LYS A 344 27.61 -35.48 1.94
CA LYS A 344 28.65 -36.07 1.10
C LYS A 344 29.02 -35.08 -0.02
N PRO A 345 30.30 -34.71 -0.19
CA PRO A 345 30.72 -33.84 -1.28
C PRO A 345 30.39 -34.51 -2.63
N PRO A 346 29.99 -33.74 -3.67
CA PRO A 346 29.74 -34.30 -4.99
C PRO A 346 31.02 -34.98 -5.49
N VAL A 347 30.93 -36.28 -5.78
CA VAL A 347 32.02 -37.12 -6.26
C VAL A 347 32.36 -36.79 -7.71
#